data_AF-A0A1H0V3V4-F1
#
_entry.id   AF-A0A1H0V3V4-F1
#
_cell.length_a   1.000
_cell.length_b   1.000
_cell.length_c   1.000
_cell.angle_alpha   90.00
_cell.angle_beta   90.00
_cell.angle_gamma   90.00
#
_symmetry.space_group_name_H-M   'P 1'
#
loop_
_entity.id
_entity.type
_entity.pdbx_description
1 polymer ?
#
loop_
_entity_poly.entity_id
_entity_poly.type
_entity_poly.pdbx_seq_one_letter_code
_entity_poly.pdbx_strand_id
1 'polypeptide(L)'
;MPTNEQRRAAAKRKLERQMVYRQERAKKRRIIAVVSTVVVVALVGGGVWFLATNDVFGNGDASASETPTQESVDKAENIPTALHQVAKRPTPLPGKVSCEYTKGQEPAAKQNTPPANGEQPATGTVGVTLGTSIGDLKLTLDRSLAPCTVNNFVELAKQKYFDNTTCHRLTVTGIQVLQCGDPGGNGMGGPGYSFKDETYPELSYGRGVLAMANSGPNTNGSQFFIVYGDAASLKPDYTVFGTVDEESLKKVDEVAKTGTISQQPGQGDGKPKTPVDIKSALVAN
;
A
#
# COMPACT_ATOMS: atom_id res chain seq x y z
N MET A 1 2.82 -34.72 -29.55
CA MET A 1 3.20 -33.35 -29.11
C MET A 1 2.45 -32.34 -29.97
N PRO A 2 1.84 -31.29 -29.40
CA PRO A 2 1.12 -30.29 -30.20
C PRO A 2 2.10 -29.49 -31.06
N THR A 3 1.70 -29.23 -32.32
CA THR A 3 2.53 -28.50 -33.28
C THR A 3 2.71 -27.04 -32.88
N ASN A 4 3.75 -26.37 -33.40
CA ASN A 4 4.01 -24.95 -33.11
C ASN A 4 2.82 -24.04 -33.48
N GLU A 5 2.07 -24.40 -34.53
CA GLU A 5 0.85 -23.70 -34.92
C GLU A 5 -0.30 -23.87 -33.91
N GLN A 6 -0.49 -25.07 -33.37
CA GLN A 6 -1.51 -25.33 -32.35
C GLN A 6 -1.22 -24.56 -31.05
N ARG A 7 0.05 -24.43 -30.66
CA ARG A 7 0.47 -23.62 -29.50
C ARG A 7 0.21 -22.14 -29.72
N ARG A 8 0.49 -21.62 -30.93
CA ARG A 8 0.24 -20.22 -31.29
C ARG A 8 -1.26 -19.91 -31.34
N ALA A 9 -2.08 -20.83 -31.85
CA ALA A 9 -3.53 -20.70 -31.86
C ALA A 9 -4.12 -20.73 -30.44
N ALA A 10 -3.63 -21.60 -29.57
CA ALA A 10 -4.05 -21.64 -28.16
C ALA A 10 -3.66 -20.36 -27.39
N ALA A 11 -2.46 -19.83 -27.64
CA ALA A 11 -2.00 -18.58 -27.05
C ALA A 11 -2.87 -17.38 -27.49
N LYS A 12 -3.20 -17.30 -28.78
CA LYS A 12 -4.12 -16.25 -29.30
C LYS A 12 -5.50 -16.34 -28.66
N ARG A 13 -6.10 -17.54 -28.59
CA ARG A 13 -7.42 -17.73 -27.95
C ARG A 13 -7.42 -17.36 -26.46
N LYS A 14 -6.33 -17.63 -25.75
CA LYS A 14 -6.18 -17.23 -24.34
C LYS A 14 -6.11 -15.71 -24.19
N LEU A 15 -5.37 -15.05 -25.08
CA LEU A 15 -5.20 -13.60 -25.09
C LEU A 15 -6.50 -12.87 -25.46
N GLU A 16 -7.24 -13.38 -26.45
CA GLU A 16 -8.57 -12.88 -26.83
C GLU A 16 -9.57 -12.99 -25.66
N ARG A 17 -9.62 -14.15 -24.98
CA ARG A 17 -10.45 -14.31 -23.78
C ARG A 17 -10.08 -13.31 -22.69
N GLN A 18 -8.79 -13.09 -22.45
CA GLN A 18 -8.33 -12.10 -21.47
C GLN A 18 -8.73 -10.66 -21.84
N MET A 19 -8.68 -10.30 -23.12
CA MET A 19 -9.12 -8.98 -23.60
C MET A 19 -10.63 -8.80 -23.45
N VAL A 20 -11.44 -9.82 -23.76
CA VAL A 20 -12.90 -9.80 -23.56
C VAL A 20 -13.23 -9.62 -22.08
N TYR A 21 -12.60 -10.37 -21.18
CA TYR A 21 -12.80 -10.21 -19.73
C TYR A 21 -12.39 -8.82 -19.22
N ARG A 22 -11.31 -8.24 -19.75
CA ARG A 22 -10.88 -6.88 -19.42
C ARG A 22 -11.88 -5.84 -19.92
N GLN A 23 -12.41 -5.99 -21.14
CA GLN A 23 -13.43 -5.10 -21.70
C GLN A 23 -14.75 -5.19 -20.94
N GLU A 24 -15.18 -6.39 -20.53
CA GLU A 24 -16.38 -6.55 -19.69
C GLU A 24 -16.21 -5.89 -18.31
N ARG A 25 -15.04 -6.03 -17.67
CA ARG A 25 -14.74 -5.32 -16.42
C ARG A 25 -14.72 -3.80 -16.60
N ALA A 26 -14.16 -3.31 -17.71
CA ALA A 26 -14.17 -1.88 -18.03
C ALA A 26 -15.58 -1.34 -18.30
N LYS A 27 -16.42 -2.11 -19.01
CA LYS A 27 -17.85 -1.78 -19.22
C LYS A 27 -18.62 -1.78 -17.90
N LYS A 28 -18.43 -2.78 -17.04
CA LYS A 28 -19.05 -2.80 -15.69
C LYS A 28 -18.61 -1.61 -14.84
N ARG A 29 -17.31 -1.24 -14.85
CA ARG A 29 -16.81 -0.02 -14.17
C ARG A 29 -17.42 1.27 -14.73
N ARG A 30 -17.57 1.39 -16.06
CA ARG A 30 -18.23 2.55 -16.70
C ARG A 30 -19.72 2.62 -16.38
N ILE A 31 -20.42 1.49 -16.36
CA ILE A 31 -21.85 1.43 -16.00
C ILE A 31 -22.05 1.84 -14.53
N ILE A 32 -21.20 1.38 -13.61
CA ILE A 32 -21.25 1.80 -12.19
C ILE A 32 -21.01 3.31 -12.04
N ALA A 33 -20.09 3.90 -12.81
CA ALA A 33 -19.81 5.34 -12.78
C ALA A 33 -20.92 6.22 -13.42
N VAL A 34 -21.70 5.69 -14.36
CA VAL A 34 -22.82 6.40 -14.99
C VAL A 34 -24.09 6.32 -14.14
N VAL A 35 -24.35 5.18 -13.49
CA VAL A 35 -25.49 5.04 -12.57
C VAL A 35 -25.32 5.94 -11.33
N SER A 36 -24.10 6.11 -10.81
CA SER A 36 -23.85 7.01 -9.67
C SER A 36 -24.09 8.48 -10.00
N THR A 37 -23.89 8.91 -11.24
CA THR A 37 -24.12 10.31 -11.66
C THR A 37 -25.60 10.61 -11.89
N VAL A 38 -26.38 9.66 -12.40
CA VAL A 38 -27.83 9.84 -12.59
C VAL A 38 -28.60 9.88 -11.26
N VAL A 39 -28.18 9.10 -10.26
CA VAL A 39 -28.81 9.11 -8.92
C VAL A 39 -28.56 10.45 -8.20
N VAL A 40 -27.38 11.05 -8.35
CA VAL A 40 -27.07 12.37 -7.76
C VAL A 40 -27.93 13.49 -8.36
N VAL A 41 -28.20 13.47 -9.67
CA VAL A 41 -29.03 14.51 -10.32
C VAL A 41 -30.51 14.34 -9.99
N ALA A 42 -31.01 13.09 -9.84
CA ALA A 42 -32.40 12.85 -9.45
C ALA A 42 -32.69 13.25 -7.99
N LEU A 43 -31.74 13.08 -7.07
CA LEU A 43 -31.89 13.46 -5.67
C LEU A 43 -31.82 14.98 -5.45
N VAL A 44 -30.96 15.68 -6.19
CA VAL A 44 -30.85 17.15 -6.11
C VAL A 44 -32.01 17.84 -6.84
N GLY A 45 -32.50 17.30 -7.97
CA GLY A 45 -33.63 17.87 -8.70
C GLY A 45 -34.99 17.59 -8.07
N GLY A 46 -35.21 16.40 -7.51
CA GLY A 46 -36.47 16.02 -6.88
C GLY A 46 -36.70 16.65 -5.50
N GLY A 47 -35.62 16.83 -4.72
CA GLY A 47 -35.69 17.42 -3.38
C GLY A 47 -36.07 18.90 -3.37
N VAL A 48 -35.70 19.66 -4.42
CA VAL A 48 -35.98 21.11 -4.50
C VAL A 48 -37.41 21.39 -4.96
N TRP A 49 -38.07 20.50 -5.70
CA TRP A 49 -39.44 20.72 -6.18
C TRP A 49 -40.50 20.33 -5.14
N PHE A 50 -40.26 19.28 -4.33
CA PHE A 50 -41.22 18.81 -3.33
C PHE A 50 -41.26 19.65 -2.04
N LEU A 51 -40.20 20.40 -1.74
CA LEU A 51 -40.12 21.25 -0.54
C LEU A 51 -40.80 22.63 -0.69
N ALA A 52 -41.41 22.94 -1.83
CA ALA A 52 -41.96 24.27 -2.10
C ALA A 52 -43.49 24.39 -2.08
N THR A 53 -44.28 23.32 -1.86
CA THR A 53 -45.74 23.40 -2.06
C THR A 53 -46.66 22.92 -0.93
N ASN A 54 -46.17 22.41 0.20
CA ASN A 54 -47.08 21.87 1.23
C ASN A 54 -46.76 22.37 2.65
N ASP A 55 -47.05 23.65 2.89
CA ASP A 55 -47.44 24.16 4.21
C ASP A 55 -48.95 23.97 4.35
N VAL A 56 -49.43 23.19 5.33
CA VAL A 56 -50.79 23.25 5.96
C VAL A 56 -51.01 22.04 6.91
N PHE A 57 -51.03 22.37 8.22
CA PHE A 57 -51.64 21.71 9.41
C PHE A 57 -51.30 20.26 9.81
N GLY A 58 -50.92 20.10 11.09
CA GLY A 58 -51.23 18.89 11.86
C GLY A 58 -50.33 18.62 13.06
N ASN A 59 -50.73 19.10 14.24
CA ASN A 59 -50.17 18.74 15.55
C ASN A 59 -50.09 17.22 15.76
N GLY A 60 -48.95 16.74 16.25
CA GLY A 60 -48.78 15.39 16.77
C GLY A 60 -47.45 15.26 17.48
N ASP A 61 -47.48 15.23 18.81
CA ASP A 61 -46.32 14.95 19.67
C ASP A 61 -45.70 13.59 19.30
N ALA A 62 -44.51 13.64 18.70
CA ALA A 62 -43.62 12.51 18.60
C ALA A 62 -42.20 13.04 18.83
N SER A 63 -41.71 12.84 20.04
CA SER A 63 -40.31 13.01 20.41
C SER A 63 -39.45 12.07 19.54
N ALA A 64 -39.03 12.54 18.37
CA ALA A 64 -38.01 11.90 17.57
C ALA A 64 -36.65 12.31 18.15
N SER A 65 -36.04 11.39 18.91
CA SER A 65 -34.60 11.44 19.18
C SER A 65 -33.87 11.52 17.85
N GLU A 66 -33.28 12.67 17.56
CA GLU A 66 -32.25 12.80 16.55
C GLU A 66 -31.10 11.85 16.92
N THR A 67 -31.03 10.72 16.22
CA THR A 67 -29.84 9.87 16.26
C THR A 67 -28.82 10.54 15.35
N PRO A 68 -27.67 11.01 15.85
CA PRO A 68 -26.67 11.63 15.00
C PRO A 68 -26.08 10.54 14.09
N THR A 69 -26.06 10.79 12.78
CA THR A 69 -25.36 9.98 11.80
C THR A 69 -23.87 10.05 12.10
N GLN A 70 -23.36 9.14 12.95
CA GLN A 70 -21.95 9.00 13.25
C GLN A 70 -21.23 8.55 11.97
N GLU A 71 -20.33 9.38 11.46
CA GLU A 71 -19.25 8.91 10.60
C GLU A 71 -18.50 7.82 11.36
N SER A 72 -18.62 6.56 10.93
CA SER A 72 -17.90 5.44 11.52
C SER A 72 -16.42 5.57 11.15
N VAL A 73 -15.64 6.17 12.05
CA VAL A 73 -14.19 6.16 11.97
C VAL A 73 -13.74 4.84 12.56
N ASP A 74 -13.45 3.86 11.70
CA ASP A 74 -12.82 2.61 12.13
C ASP A 74 -11.43 2.96 12.69
N LYS A 75 -11.14 2.53 13.92
CA LYS A 75 -9.86 2.77 14.63
C LYS A 75 -9.17 1.44 14.89
N ALA A 76 -7.84 1.48 15.02
CA ALA A 76 -7.10 0.26 15.33
C ALA A 76 -7.36 -0.17 16.78
N GLU A 77 -7.86 -1.38 16.94
CA GLU A 77 -8.00 -2.05 18.24
C GLU A 77 -6.90 -3.11 18.41
N ASN A 78 -6.55 -3.42 19.67
CA ASN A 78 -5.63 -4.50 20.03
C ASN A 78 -4.24 -4.45 19.37
N ILE A 79 -3.66 -3.26 19.22
CA ILE A 79 -2.28 -3.13 18.72
C ILE A 79 -1.32 -3.78 19.73
N PRO A 80 -0.56 -4.83 19.34
CA PRO A 80 0.41 -5.45 20.23
C PRO A 80 1.56 -4.49 20.56
N THR A 81 2.17 -4.63 21.74
CA THR A 81 3.36 -3.83 22.09
C THR A 81 4.67 -4.52 21.71
N ALA A 82 4.69 -5.86 21.73
CA ALA A 82 5.90 -6.65 21.48
C ALA A 82 6.33 -6.58 20.01
N LEU A 83 7.64 -6.42 19.78
CA LEU A 83 8.23 -6.49 18.45
C LEU A 83 8.23 -7.94 17.94
N HIS A 84 7.92 -8.09 16.67
CA HIS A 84 8.03 -9.35 15.97
C HIS A 84 9.50 -9.68 15.68
N GLN A 85 9.87 -10.94 15.90
CA GLN A 85 11.20 -11.44 15.56
C GLN A 85 11.23 -11.84 14.10
N VAL A 86 11.91 -11.05 13.27
CA VAL A 86 12.07 -11.39 11.85
C VAL A 86 12.85 -12.69 11.72
N ALA A 87 12.21 -13.70 11.12
CA ALA A 87 12.87 -14.97 10.82
C ALA A 87 14.12 -14.71 9.97
N LYS A 88 15.21 -15.43 10.25
CA LYS A 88 16.40 -15.38 9.39
C LYS A 88 16.20 -16.32 8.20
N ARG A 89 16.91 -16.06 7.11
CA ARG A 89 16.99 -17.01 5.98
C ARG A 89 17.49 -18.37 6.46
N PRO A 90 16.87 -19.50 6.04
CA PRO A 90 17.35 -20.84 6.38
C PRO A 90 18.76 -21.11 5.84
N THR A 91 19.00 -20.65 4.61
CA THR A 91 20.29 -20.73 3.95
C THR A 91 20.86 -19.31 3.82
N PRO A 92 22.04 -19.03 4.41
CA PRO A 92 22.70 -17.75 4.25
C PRO A 92 22.99 -17.43 2.78
N LEU A 93 22.85 -16.16 2.42
CA LEU A 93 23.23 -15.68 1.10
C LEU A 93 24.77 -15.67 0.93
N PRO A 94 25.28 -15.83 -0.30
CA PRO A 94 26.67 -15.52 -0.59
C PRO A 94 26.96 -14.05 -0.26
N GLY A 95 28.23 -13.70 0.01
CA GLY A 95 28.61 -12.34 0.44
C GLY A 95 28.16 -11.21 -0.50
N LYS A 96 27.96 -11.53 -1.78
CA LYS A 96 27.30 -10.67 -2.76
C LYS A 96 26.27 -11.45 -3.56
N VAL A 97 25.22 -10.77 -4.00
CA VAL A 97 24.20 -11.32 -4.91
C VAL A 97 24.07 -10.46 -6.16
N SER A 98 23.66 -11.07 -7.27
CA SER A 98 23.37 -10.33 -8.51
C SER A 98 21.95 -9.77 -8.48
N CYS A 99 21.83 -8.45 -8.52
CA CYS A 99 20.55 -7.74 -8.55
C CYS A 99 20.24 -7.24 -9.96
N GLU A 100 18.96 -7.34 -10.33
CA GLU A 100 18.43 -6.92 -11.63
C GLU A 100 17.17 -6.08 -11.44
N TYR A 101 17.15 -4.90 -12.05
CA TYR A 101 16.05 -3.94 -12.05
C TYR A 101 15.55 -3.78 -13.49
N THR A 102 14.41 -4.38 -13.79
CA THR A 102 13.86 -4.42 -15.14
C THR A 102 12.96 -3.22 -15.38
N LYS A 103 13.27 -2.40 -16.38
CA LYS A 103 12.42 -1.26 -16.77
C LYS A 103 10.98 -1.72 -17.05
N GLY A 104 10.03 -1.02 -16.44
CA GLY A 104 8.60 -1.28 -16.58
C GLY A 104 8.01 -0.65 -17.84
N GLN A 105 6.76 -1.00 -18.12
CA GLN A 105 5.98 -0.37 -19.19
C GLN A 105 5.43 1.00 -18.77
N GLU A 106 5.06 1.13 -17.50
CA GLU A 106 4.58 2.38 -16.93
C GLU A 106 5.75 3.32 -16.62
N PRO A 107 5.61 4.63 -16.88
CA PRO A 107 6.62 5.61 -16.50
C PRO A 107 6.75 5.70 -14.99
N ALA A 108 7.91 6.20 -14.53
CA ALA A 108 8.11 6.48 -13.11
C ALA A 108 7.16 7.59 -12.64
N ALA A 109 6.54 7.41 -11.47
CA ALA A 109 5.65 8.39 -10.87
C ALA A 109 6.38 9.67 -10.44
N LYS A 110 7.69 9.57 -10.19
CA LYS A 110 8.61 10.67 -9.94
C LYS A 110 9.92 10.38 -10.66
N GLN A 111 10.63 11.41 -11.12
CA GLN A 111 11.90 11.22 -11.82
C GLN A 111 12.92 10.50 -10.94
N ASN A 112 13.55 9.48 -11.50
CA ASN A 112 14.64 8.74 -10.89
C ASN A 112 15.43 7.99 -11.97
N THR A 113 16.60 7.49 -11.58
CA THR A 113 17.41 6.53 -12.31
C THR A 113 17.28 5.18 -11.62
N PRO A 114 16.92 4.10 -12.34
CA PRO A 114 16.95 2.75 -11.79
C PRO A 114 18.35 2.43 -11.23
N PRO A 115 18.46 1.68 -10.12
CA PRO A 115 19.74 1.22 -9.64
C PRO A 115 20.46 0.39 -10.73
N ALA A 116 21.78 0.44 -10.75
CA ALA A 116 22.55 -0.35 -11.69
C ALA A 116 22.38 -1.85 -11.41
N ASN A 117 22.23 -2.64 -12.47
CA ASN A 117 22.30 -4.10 -12.38
C ASN A 117 23.73 -4.52 -12.01
N GLY A 118 23.85 -5.57 -11.18
CA GLY A 118 25.16 -6.10 -10.81
C GLY A 118 25.21 -6.62 -9.38
N GLU A 119 26.43 -6.87 -8.90
CA GLU A 119 26.65 -7.43 -7.57
C GLU A 119 26.37 -6.43 -6.45
N GLN A 120 25.56 -6.83 -5.48
CA GLN A 120 25.25 -6.07 -4.28
C GLN A 120 25.66 -6.85 -3.01
N PRO A 121 26.16 -6.17 -1.97
CA PRO A 121 26.50 -6.83 -0.71
C PRO A 121 25.27 -7.45 -0.04
N ALA A 122 25.41 -8.68 0.44
CA ALA A 122 24.34 -9.43 1.12
C ALA A 122 24.45 -9.43 2.64
N THR A 123 25.31 -8.58 3.20
CA THR A 123 25.55 -8.48 4.64
C THR A 123 25.63 -7.04 5.10
N GLY A 124 25.36 -6.84 6.39
CA GLY A 124 25.35 -5.55 7.03
C GLY A 124 23.99 -4.86 6.96
N THR A 125 23.85 -3.84 7.81
CA THR A 125 22.62 -3.04 7.92
C THR A 125 22.85 -1.63 7.42
N VAL A 126 21.75 -0.96 7.06
CA VAL A 126 21.75 0.46 6.68
C VAL A 126 20.66 1.17 7.47
N GLY A 127 21.01 2.21 8.21
CA GLY A 127 20.04 3.07 8.88
C GLY A 127 19.39 4.04 7.88
N VAL A 128 18.07 4.20 7.95
CA VAL A 128 17.36 5.26 7.24
C VAL A 128 16.44 6.00 8.19
N THR A 129 16.46 7.33 8.13
CA THR A 129 15.49 8.18 8.84
C THR A 129 14.51 8.75 7.82
N LEU A 130 13.23 8.40 7.95
CA LEU A 130 12.15 9.09 7.26
C LEU A 130 11.71 10.27 8.12
N GLY A 131 12.01 11.49 7.70
CA GLY A 131 11.46 12.68 8.34
C GLY A 131 10.01 12.85 7.92
N THR A 132 9.05 12.69 8.84
CA THR A 132 7.62 12.72 8.50
C THR A 132 6.83 13.84 9.20
N SER A 133 5.56 14.01 8.84
CA SER A 133 4.61 14.90 9.54
C SER A 133 4.35 14.49 10.99
N ILE A 134 4.54 13.22 11.34
CA ILE A 134 4.33 12.68 12.70
C ILE A 134 5.63 12.56 13.50
N GLY A 135 6.73 13.11 12.98
CA GLY A 135 8.08 12.99 13.53
C GLY A 135 8.95 12.00 12.76
N ASP A 136 10.17 11.79 13.22
CA ASP A 136 11.10 10.90 12.55
C ASP A 136 10.73 9.43 12.76
N LEU A 137 10.73 8.67 11.66
CA LEU A 137 10.62 7.22 11.66
C LEU A 137 12.00 6.62 11.31
N LYS A 138 12.58 5.88 12.24
CA LYS A 138 13.90 5.25 12.10
C LYS A 138 13.74 3.80 11.64
N LEU A 139 14.35 3.50 10.50
CA LEU A 139 14.36 2.21 9.86
C LEU A 139 15.78 1.61 9.93
N THR A 140 15.85 0.31 10.18
CA THR A 140 17.07 -0.49 9.99
C THR A 140 16.85 -1.47 8.86
N LEU A 141 17.52 -1.23 7.74
CA LEU A 141 17.48 -2.10 6.56
C LEU A 141 18.54 -3.20 6.72
N ASP A 142 18.21 -4.45 6.38
CA ASP A 142 19.10 -5.59 6.56
C ASP A 142 19.36 -6.32 5.23
N ARG A 143 20.60 -6.24 4.75
CA ARG A 143 21.01 -6.85 3.48
C ARG A 143 21.05 -8.37 3.55
N SER A 144 21.11 -8.97 4.73
CA SER A 144 21.02 -10.43 4.88
C SER A 144 19.60 -10.95 4.65
N LEU A 145 18.59 -10.09 4.80
CA LEU A 145 17.20 -10.40 4.49
C LEU A 145 16.92 -10.22 3.00
N ALA A 146 17.23 -9.06 2.43
CA ALA A 146 16.80 -8.70 1.08
C ALA A 146 17.77 -7.69 0.42
N PRO A 147 18.96 -8.12 -0.02
CA PRO A 147 20.00 -7.21 -0.50
C PRO A 147 19.61 -6.36 -1.71
N CYS A 148 18.88 -6.90 -2.68
CA CYS A 148 18.44 -6.13 -3.84
C CYS A 148 17.39 -5.08 -3.45
N THR A 149 16.51 -5.44 -2.53
CA THR A 149 15.51 -4.53 -1.96
C THR A 149 16.16 -3.40 -1.17
N VAL A 150 17.15 -3.71 -0.33
CA VAL A 150 17.90 -2.70 0.42
C VAL A 150 18.63 -1.74 -0.54
N ASN A 151 19.31 -2.27 -1.56
CA ASN A 151 19.97 -1.42 -2.56
C ASN A 151 18.96 -0.52 -3.29
N ASN A 152 17.83 -1.06 -3.74
CA ASN A 152 16.74 -0.30 -4.35
C ASN A 152 16.26 0.85 -3.45
N PHE A 153 15.94 0.55 -2.21
CA PHE A 153 15.41 1.53 -1.26
C PHE A 153 16.43 2.64 -0.99
N VAL A 154 17.69 2.27 -0.78
CA VAL A 154 18.80 3.23 -0.54
C VAL A 154 19.03 4.13 -1.75
N GLU A 155 19.07 3.59 -2.96
CA GLU A 155 19.27 4.40 -4.17
C GLU A 155 18.09 5.32 -4.47
N LEU A 156 16.85 4.89 -4.20
CA LEU A 156 15.67 5.77 -4.28
C LEU A 156 15.70 6.87 -3.21
N ALA A 157 16.10 6.55 -1.97
CA ALA A 157 16.23 7.53 -0.89
C ALA A 157 17.30 8.59 -1.21
N LYS A 158 18.48 8.19 -1.70
CA LYS A 158 19.55 9.12 -2.13
C LYS A 158 19.10 10.06 -3.24
N GLN A 159 18.23 9.58 -4.12
CA GLN A 159 17.62 10.36 -5.21
C GLN A 159 16.43 11.20 -4.74
N LYS A 160 16.15 11.27 -3.43
CA LYS A 160 15.02 12.00 -2.84
C LYS A 160 13.68 11.52 -3.38
N TYR A 161 13.59 10.27 -3.82
CA TYR A 161 12.38 9.74 -4.45
C TYR A 161 11.18 9.77 -3.49
N PHE A 162 11.43 9.48 -2.21
CA PHE A 162 10.40 9.48 -1.16
C PHE A 162 10.09 10.88 -0.59
N ASP A 163 10.86 11.91 -0.93
CA ASP A 163 10.64 13.27 -0.44
C ASP A 163 9.32 13.85 -0.98
N ASN A 164 8.59 14.54 -0.11
CA ASN A 164 7.28 15.12 -0.37
C ASN A 164 6.26 14.10 -0.92
N THR A 165 6.27 12.90 -0.34
CA THR A 165 5.28 11.85 -0.63
C THR A 165 4.40 11.59 0.58
N THR A 166 3.36 10.77 0.45
CA THR A 166 2.43 10.48 1.55
C THR A 166 2.19 8.98 1.68
N CYS A 167 1.95 8.52 2.91
CA CYS A 167 1.45 7.18 3.16
C CYS A 167 -0.03 7.13 2.77
N HIS A 168 -0.32 6.48 1.65
CA HIS A 168 -1.63 6.53 1.01
C HIS A 168 -2.61 5.48 1.56
N ARG A 169 -2.14 4.56 2.40
CA ARG A 169 -2.99 3.50 2.95
C ARG A 169 -2.60 3.15 4.37
N LEU A 170 -3.60 3.02 5.21
CA LEU A 170 -3.59 2.53 6.57
C LEU A 170 -4.71 1.50 6.70
N THR A 171 -4.41 0.36 7.31
CA THR A 171 -5.42 -0.63 7.67
C THR A 171 -5.49 -0.79 9.18
N VAL A 172 -6.68 -0.65 9.73
CA VAL A 172 -6.95 -0.72 11.18
C VAL A 172 -7.71 -1.98 11.60
N THR A 173 -8.25 -2.72 10.62
CA THR A 173 -8.88 -4.03 10.79
C THR A 173 -8.13 -5.09 9.97
N GLY A 174 -8.08 -6.34 10.47
CA GLY A 174 -7.32 -7.40 9.84
C GLY A 174 -5.81 -7.17 9.96
N ILE A 175 -5.09 -7.07 8.83
CA ILE A 175 -3.67 -6.70 8.86
C ILE A 175 -3.53 -5.26 9.32
N GLN A 176 -2.58 -4.96 10.20
CA GLN A 176 -2.36 -3.64 10.75
C GLN A 176 -1.08 -3.05 10.16
N VAL A 177 -1.23 -2.37 9.02
CA VAL A 177 -0.10 -1.83 8.24
C VAL A 177 -0.30 -0.38 7.83
N LEU A 178 0.80 0.37 7.77
CA LEU A 178 0.89 1.69 7.14
C LEU A 178 1.72 1.58 5.86
N GLN A 179 1.12 1.84 4.72
CA GLN A 179 1.74 1.69 3.39
C GLN A 179 2.06 3.05 2.76
N CYS A 180 3.29 3.16 2.26
CA CYS A 180 3.90 4.38 1.73
C CYS A 180 4.71 4.08 0.46
N GLY A 181 5.45 5.06 -0.05
CA GLY A 181 6.41 4.86 -1.16
C GLY A 181 5.83 4.99 -2.57
N ASP A 182 4.61 5.51 -2.70
CA ASP A 182 4.02 5.95 -3.97
C ASP A 182 4.07 7.49 -4.05
N PRO A 183 4.88 8.09 -4.95
CA PRO A 183 4.89 9.54 -5.14
C PRO A 183 3.55 10.13 -5.60
N GLY A 184 2.71 9.34 -6.27
CA GLY A 184 1.37 9.76 -6.69
C GLY A 184 0.32 9.70 -5.58
N GLY A 185 0.62 9.07 -4.44
CA GLY A 185 -0.27 8.98 -3.27
C GLY A 185 -1.60 8.27 -3.53
N ASN A 186 -1.69 7.46 -4.59
CA ASN A 186 -2.93 6.80 -5.03
C ASN A 186 -2.84 5.26 -5.03
N GLY A 187 -1.67 4.72 -4.69
CA GLY A 187 -1.38 3.29 -4.60
C GLY A 187 -1.03 2.63 -5.94
N MET A 188 -1.06 3.38 -7.06
CA MET A 188 -0.80 2.84 -8.40
C MET A 188 0.58 3.22 -8.94
N GLY A 189 1.27 4.16 -8.33
CA GLY A 189 2.58 4.62 -8.80
C GLY A 189 3.74 3.72 -8.37
N GLY A 190 4.88 3.94 -9.03
CA GLY A 190 6.13 3.21 -8.81
C GLY A 190 7.30 3.85 -9.57
N PRO A 191 8.52 3.30 -9.46
CA PRO A 191 9.74 3.95 -9.91
C PRO A 191 10.05 3.72 -11.41
N GLY A 192 9.06 3.23 -12.18
CA GLY A 192 9.21 2.94 -13.61
C GLY A 192 10.00 1.66 -13.91
N TYR A 193 10.24 0.81 -12.91
CA TYR A 193 10.88 -0.50 -13.04
C TYR A 193 10.35 -1.45 -11.95
N SER A 194 10.65 -2.73 -12.12
CA SER A 194 10.36 -3.77 -11.14
C SER A 194 11.57 -4.68 -10.90
N PHE A 195 11.57 -5.38 -9.76
CA PHE A 195 12.58 -6.40 -9.44
C PHE A 195 11.97 -7.57 -8.67
N LYS A 196 12.75 -8.65 -8.55
CA LYS A 196 12.31 -9.93 -8.00
C LYS A 196 12.00 -9.87 -6.51
N ASP A 197 11.15 -10.78 -6.05
CA ASP A 197 10.93 -11.01 -4.63
C ASP A 197 12.16 -11.67 -4.00
N GLU A 198 12.43 -11.35 -2.74
CA GLU A 198 13.51 -11.96 -1.95
C GLU A 198 12.92 -12.72 -0.74
N THR A 199 11.85 -13.48 -0.96
CA THR A 199 11.09 -14.18 0.10
C THR A 199 11.62 -15.60 0.38
N TYR A 200 11.19 -16.16 1.53
CA TYR A 200 11.46 -17.54 1.96
C TYR A 200 10.33 -18.04 2.88
N PRO A 201 10.10 -19.37 2.96
CA PRO A 201 8.89 -19.93 3.59
C PRO A 201 8.66 -19.55 5.05
N GLU A 202 9.72 -19.30 5.80
CA GLU A 202 9.70 -18.98 7.23
C GLU A 202 9.35 -17.52 7.53
N LEU A 203 9.24 -16.68 6.49
CA LEU A 203 8.83 -15.30 6.66
C LEU A 203 7.43 -15.23 7.28
N SER A 204 7.33 -14.44 8.34
CA SER A 204 6.09 -14.03 8.96
C SER A 204 6.15 -12.54 9.27
N TYR A 205 4.99 -11.97 9.56
CA TYR A 205 4.82 -10.54 9.68
C TYR A 205 4.18 -10.20 11.00
N GLY A 206 4.69 -9.16 11.64
CA GLY A 206 4.15 -8.61 12.86
C GLY A 206 4.81 -7.27 13.14
N ARG A 207 4.43 -6.68 14.27
CA ARG A 207 4.87 -5.34 14.67
C ARG A 207 6.37 -5.12 14.51
N GLY A 208 6.72 -4.04 13.81
CA GLY A 208 8.10 -3.62 13.54
C GLY A 208 8.67 -4.12 12.22
N VAL A 209 7.99 -5.02 11.51
CA VAL A 209 8.45 -5.50 10.19
C VAL A 209 8.29 -4.42 9.13
N LEU A 210 9.34 -4.23 8.32
CA LEU A 210 9.33 -3.42 7.11
C LEU A 210 9.40 -4.33 5.88
N ALA A 211 8.41 -4.22 4.98
CA ALA A 211 8.30 -5.09 3.82
C ALA A 211 7.84 -4.34 2.55
N MET A 212 8.17 -4.90 1.38
CA MET A 212 7.77 -4.35 0.09
C MET A 212 6.30 -4.65 -0.20
N ALA A 213 5.57 -3.64 -0.68
CA ALA A 213 4.29 -3.87 -1.35
C ALA A 213 4.55 -4.28 -2.81
N ASN A 214 3.69 -5.15 -3.35
CA ASN A 214 3.77 -5.62 -4.72
C ASN A 214 2.37 -5.82 -5.33
N SER A 215 2.31 -6.01 -6.65
CA SER A 215 1.10 -6.34 -7.42
C SER A 215 1.12 -7.80 -7.90
N GLY A 216 1.72 -8.69 -7.10
CA GLY A 216 1.98 -10.09 -7.43
C GLY A 216 3.49 -10.40 -7.54
N PRO A 217 3.84 -11.66 -7.85
CA PRO A 217 5.22 -12.10 -7.77
C PRO A 217 6.17 -11.31 -8.67
N ASN A 218 7.32 -10.92 -8.13
CA ASN A 218 8.43 -10.21 -8.79
C ASN A 218 8.03 -8.85 -9.36
N THR A 219 7.16 -8.13 -8.64
CA THR A 219 6.70 -6.79 -9.03
C THR A 219 7.07 -5.72 -7.99
N ASN A 220 8.12 -5.96 -7.20
CA ASN A 220 8.61 -4.95 -6.26
C ASN A 220 9.03 -3.69 -7.00
N GLY A 221 8.65 -2.53 -6.47
CA GLY A 221 8.99 -1.22 -7.01
C GLY A 221 9.50 -0.30 -5.92
N SER A 222 8.71 0.70 -5.56
CA SER A 222 9.06 1.69 -4.51
C SER A 222 8.15 1.64 -3.30
N GLN A 223 6.97 1.03 -3.42
CA GLN A 223 6.00 0.99 -2.33
C GLN A 223 6.42 -0.01 -1.26
N PHE A 224 6.28 0.38 0.00
CA PHE A 224 6.60 -0.43 1.16
C PHE A 224 5.53 -0.25 2.23
N PHE A 225 5.46 -1.17 3.18
CA PHE A 225 4.60 -1.05 4.33
C PHE A 225 5.34 -1.34 5.63
N ILE A 226 4.93 -0.61 6.67
CA ILE A 226 5.33 -0.80 8.06
C ILE A 226 4.22 -1.60 8.73
N VAL A 227 4.53 -2.77 9.23
CA VAL A 227 3.62 -3.53 10.08
C VAL A 227 3.68 -2.94 11.47
N TYR A 228 2.61 -2.28 11.91
CA TYR A 228 2.57 -1.69 13.25
C TYR A 228 1.83 -2.59 14.25
N GLY A 229 1.08 -3.58 13.79
CA GLY A 229 0.37 -4.50 14.69
C GLY A 229 0.29 -5.93 14.19
N ASP A 230 -0.89 -6.54 14.25
CA ASP A 230 -1.11 -7.90 13.77
C ASP A 230 -1.03 -7.97 12.24
N ALA A 231 -0.30 -8.96 11.74
CA ALA A 231 -0.24 -9.30 10.31
C ALA A 231 -0.02 -10.80 10.10
N ALA A 232 -0.41 -11.64 11.07
CA ALA A 232 -0.17 -13.08 11.02
C ALA A 232 -0.88 -13.79 9.85
N SER A 233 -1.90 -13.16 9.27
CA SER A 233 -2.62 -13.67 8.09
C SER A 233 -1.87 -13.47 6.77
N LEU A 234 -0.80 -12.66 6.74
CA LEU A 234 0.00 -12.47 5.54
C LEU A 234 0.84 -13.71 5.24
N LYS A 235 0.78 -14.14 3.99
CA LYS A 235 1.64 -15.19 3.44
C LYS A 235 3.04 -14.66 3.15
N PRO A 236 4.08 -15.52 3.07
CA PRO A 236 5.47 -15.14 2.77
C PRO A 236 5.69 -14.67 1.31
N ASP A 237 4.80 -13.82 0.80
CA ASP A 237 4.75 -13.30 -0.57
C ASP A 237 5.31 -11.86 -0.68
N TYR A 238 5.70 -11.25 0.45
CA TYR A 238 6.21 -9.87 0.52
C TYR A 238 7.63 -9.85 1.07
N THR A 239 8.52 -9.18 0.35
CA THR A 239 9.93 -9.12 0.72
C THR A 239 10.12 -8.31 2.01
N VAL A 240 10.49 -8.97 3.10
CA VAL A 240 10.94 -8.31 4.34
C VAL A 240 12.37 -7.86 4.15
N PHE A 241 12.64 -6.57 4.38
CA PHE A 241 13.97 -5.98 4.13
C PHE A 241 14.50 -5.11 5.27
N GLY A 242 13.79 -5.07 6.40
CA GLY A 242 14.23 -4.32 7.56
C GLY A 242 13.22 -4.29 8.69
N THR A 243 13.49 -3.41 9.64
CA THR A 243 12.66 -3.16 10.83
C THR A 243 12.51 -1.68 11.13
N VAL A 244 11.51 -1.35 11.94
CA VAL A 244 11.22 -0.02 12.46
C VAL A 244 11.39 -0.02 13.98
N ASP A 245 12.02 1.01 14.53
CA ASP A 245 12.23 1.08 15.98
C ASP A 245 10.94 1.35 16.78
N GLU A 246 10.99 1.04 18.08
CA GLU A 246 9.80 1.13 18.95
C GLU A 246 9.28 2.56 19.09
N GLU A 247 10.17 3.56 19.15
CA GLU A 247 9.79 4.98 19.25
C GLU A 247 9.06 5.47 18.00
N SER A 248 9.42 4.96 16.83
CA SER A 248 8.76 5.27 15.57
C SER A 248 7.41 4.56 15.48
N LEU A 249 7.33 3.31 15.92
CA LEU A 249 6.08 2.57 15.97
C LEU A 249 5.04 3.23 16.89
N LYS A 250 5.44 3.77 18.04
CA LYS A 250 4.55 4.55 18.92
C LYS A 250 3.88 5.73 18.18
N LYS A 251 4.60 6.40 17.28
CA LYS A 251 4.04 7.48 16.45
C LYS A 251 3.01 6.94 15.45
N VAL A 252 3.30 5.79 14.84
CA VAL A 252 2.37 5.10 13.94
C VAL A 252 1.12 4.62 14.69
N ASP A 253 1.26 4.18 15.94
CA ASP A 253 0.12 3.78 16.79
C ASP A 253 -0.84 4.95 17.03
N GLU A 254 -0.32 6.15 17.30
CA GLU A 254 -1.16 7.34 17.48
C GLU A 254 -1.95 7.66 16.20
N VAL A 255 -1.32 7.53 15.02
CA VAL A 255 -2.02 7.66 13.73
C VAL A 255 -3.11 6.61 13.59
N ALA A 256 -2.79 5.34 13.88
CA ALA A 256 -3.72 4.23 13.77
C ALA A 256 -4.95 4.37 14.69
N LYS A 257 -4.76 4.95 15.89
CA LYS A 257 -5.85 5.29 16.83
C LYS A 257 -6.76 6.41 16.32
N THR A 258 -6.28 7.26 15.40
CA THR A 258 -7.14 8.26 14.75
C THR A 258 -8.04 7.68 13.66
N GLY A 259 -7.69 6.50 13.13
CA GLY A 259 -8.47 5.77 12.14
C GLY A 259 -8.18 6.14 10.68
N THR A 260 -9.01 5.60 9.78
CA THR A 260 -8.89 5.80 8.34
C THR A 260 -9.99 6.70 7.78
N ILE A 261 -9.72 7.30 6.62
CA ILE A 261 -10.72 7.87 5.73
C ILE A 261 -10.98 6.82 4.65
N SER A 262 -12.12 6.12 4.76
CA SER A 262 -12.53 5.07 3.83
C SER A 262 -13.71 5.50 2.98
N GLN A 263 -13.70 5.10 1.71
CA GLN A 263 -14.83 5.29 0.78
C GLN A 263 -16.01 4.36 1.11
N GLN A 264 -15.79 3.35 1.95
CA GLN A 264 -16.80 2.40 2.42
C GLN A 264 -16.74 2.32 3.95
N PRO A 265 -17.85 2.65 4.65
CA PRO A 265 -17.94 2.52 6.11
C PRO A 265 -17.66 1.07 6.58
N GLY A 266 -16.91 0.90 7.67
CA GLY A 266 -16.73 -0.39 8.35
C GLY A 266 -15.64 -1.31 7.78
N GLN A 267 -14.89 -0.89 6.77
CA GLN A 267 -13.79 -1.70 6.22
C GLN A 267 -12.46 -1.51 6.94
N GLY A 268 -12.25 -0.40 7.65
CA GLY A 268 -10.96 -0.12 8.30
C GLY A 268 -9.75 -0.10 7.36
N ASP A 269 -9.94 0.19 6.07
CA ASP A 269 -8.88 0.28 5.05
C ASP A 269 -9.07 1.57 4.24
N GLY A 270 -8.08 2.46 4.26
CA GLY A 270 -8.16 3.72 3.55
C GLY A 270 -6.96 4.62 3.81
N LYS A 271 -7.10 5.92 3.49
CA LYS A 271 -6.04 6.89 3.80
C LYS A 271 -5.98 7.11 5.32
N PRO A 272 -4.81 7.34 5.92
CA PRO A 272 -4.73 7.79 7.31
C PRO A 272 -5.58 9.04 7.56
N LYS A 273 -6.39 9.07 8.63
CA LYS A 273 -7.12 10.28 9.02
C LYS A 273 -6.17 11.40 9.42
N THR A 274 -5.12 11.05 10.16
CA THR A 274 -3.96 11.91 10.39
C THR A 274 -2.93 11.65 9.29
N PRO A 275 -2.70 12.59 8.34
CA PRO A 275 -1.79 12.35 7.23
C PRO A 275 -0.36 12.08 7.71
N VAL A 276 0.28 11.09 7.08
CA VAL A 276 1.69 10.76 7.29
C VAL A 276 2.46 11.11 6.03
N ASP A 277 2.97 12.33 5.99
CA ASP A 277 3.71 12.86 4.84
C ASP A 277 5.20 12.69 5.07
N ILE A 278 5.88 12.04 4.14
CA ILE A 278 7.33 11.86 4.13
C ILE A 278 7.95 13.11 3.53
N LYS A 279 8.58 13.93 4.37
CA LYS A 279 9.29 15.15 3.97
C LYS A 279 10.66 14.83 3.39
N SER A 280 11.35 13.84 3.96
CA SER A 280 12.67 13.41 3.49
C SER A 280 12.95 11.94 3.86
N ALA A 281 13.82 11.29 3.09
CA ALA A 281 14.41 9.99 3.43
C ALA A 281 15.94 10.08 3.46
N LEU A 282 16.54 10.05 4.66
CA LEU A 282 17.98 10.23 4.87
C LEU A 282 18.66 8.90 5.19
N VAL A 283 19.61 8.49 4.36
CA VAL A 283 20.43 7.30 4.59
C VAL A 283 21.58 7.67 5.53
N ALA A 284 21.76 6.91 6.61
CA ALA A 284 22.87 7.10 7.53
C ALA A 284 24.20 6.78 6.82
N ASN A 285 25.19 7.66 7.03
CA ASN A 285 26.55 7.51 6.52
C ASN A 285 27.35 6.48 7.31
#